data_AF-A0A941AMY9-F1
#
_entry.id   AF-A0A941AMY9-F1
#
_cell.length_a   1.000
_cell.length_b   1.000
_cell.length_c   1.000
_cell.angle_alpha   90.00
_cell.angle_beta   90.00
_cell.angle_gamma   90.00
#
_symmetry.space_group_name_H-M   'P 1'
#
loop_
_entity.id
_entity.type
_entity.pdbx_description
1 polymer ?
#
loop_
_entity_poly.entity_id
_entity_poly.type
_entity_poly.pdbx_seq_one_letter_code
_entity_poly.pdbx_strand_id
1 'polypeptide(L)'
;MDFISVNSYLDKLHGNELYTALSQENKEKIIFSATELLLDNFKMSRLSDRAIAIQVLFMLEGDDEEFSKYKRQGVKSFSTKGVSVSFEGGMISPEVFKIVRSSTSPLGRLI
;
A
#
# COMPACT_ATOMS: atom_id res chain seq x y z
N MET A 1 -13.27 6.68 7.54
CA MET A 1 -13.04 5.48 6.70
C MET A 1 -13.67 4.31 7.41
N ASP A 2 -14.19 3.34 6.66
CA ASP A 2 -14.87 2.17 7.23
C ASP A 2 -14.03 0.91 6.96
N PHE A 3 -13.60 0.23 8.02
CA PHE A 3 -12.83 -1.02 7.93
C PHE A 3 -13.55 -2.07 7.07
N ILE A 4 -14.88 -2.15 7.18
CA ILE A 4 -15.68 -3.16 6.48
C ILE A 4 -15.55 -2.99 4.95
N SER A 5 -15.61 -1.73 4.49
CA SER A 5 -15.47 -1.40 3.07
C SER A 5 -14.10 -1.79 2.50
N VAL A 6 -13.02 -1.46 3.21
CA VAL A 6 -11.64 -1.77 2.80
C VAL A 6 -11.38 -3.27 2.86
N ASN A 7 -11.83 -3.95 3.91
CA ASN A 7 -11.71 -5.40 4.04
C ASN A 7 -12.44 -6.12 2.91
N SER A 8 -13.68 -5.71 2.58
CA SER A 8 -14.43 -6.31 1.46
C SER A 8 -13.75 -6.09 0.11
N TYR A 9 -13.04 -4.96 -0.05
CA TYR A 9 -12.24 -4.71 -1.25
C TYR A 9 -11.02 -5.65 -1.31
N LEU A 10 -10.30 -5.79 -0.20
CA LEU A 10 -9.14 -6.67 -0.08
C LEU A 10 -9.49 -8.14 -0.33
N ASP A 11 -10.62 -8.62 0.18
CA ASP A 11 -11.09 -9.99 -0.02
C ASP A 11 -11.38 -10.32 -1.50
N LYS A 12 -11.61 -9.31 -2.34
CA LYS A 12 -11.85 -9.46 -3.79
C LYS A 12 -10.60 -9.31 -4.64
N LEU A 13 -9.50 -8.81 -4.07
CA LEU A 13 -8.24 -8.63 -4.80
C LEU A 13 -7.48 -9.95 -4.92
N HIS A 14 -6.79 -10.13 -6.05
CA HIS A 14 -5.80 -11.19 -6.18
C HIS A 14 -4.51 -10.82 -5.41
N GLY A 15 -3.68 -11.80 -5.07
CA GLY A 15 -2.44 -11.56 -4.33
C GLY A 15 -2.67 -11.16 -2.86
N ASN A 16 -3.83 -11.53 -2.30
CA ASN A 16 -4.21 -11.20 -0.94
C ASN A 16 -3.92 -12.34 0.05
N GLU A 17 -3.13 -13.35 -0.34
CA GLU A 17 -2.89 -14.56 0.46
C GLU A 17 -2.32 -14.18 1.84
N LEU A 18 -1.33 -13.27 1.85
CA LEU A 18 -0.73 -12.73 3.08
C LEU A 18 -1.77 -12.03 3.97
N TYR A 19 -2.72 -11.32 3.37
CA TYR A 19 -3.79 -10.64 4.10
C TYR A 19 -4.83 -11.62 4.65
N THR A 20 -5.24 -12.62 3.86
CA THR A 20 -6.24 -13.61 4.27
C THR A 20 -5.74 -14.51 5.40
N ALA A 21 -4.42 -14.72 5.50
CA ALA A 21 -3.78 -15.45 6.59
C ALA A 21 -3.79 -14.71 7.94
N LEU A 22 -4.07 -13.40 7.96
CA LEU A 22 -4.11 -12.61 9.18
C LEU A 22 -5.39 -12.86 10.00
N SER A 23 -5.24 -12.81 11.32
CA SER A 23 -6.39 -12.71 12.23
C SER A 23 -7.16 -11.41 12.01
N GLN A 24 -8.45 -11.41 12.37
CA GLN A 24 -9.31 -10.22 12.26
C GLN A 24 -8.69 -8.98 12.94
N GLU A 25 -8.14 -9.15 14.14
CA GLU A 25 -7.46 -8.07 14.86
C GLU A 25 -6.27 -7.50 14.09
N ASN A 26 -5.47 -8.38 13.45
CA ASN A 26 -4.32 -7.94 12.67
C ASN A 26 -4.73 -7.28 11.35
N LYS A 27 -5.85 -7.72 10.74
CA LYS A 27 -6.44 -7.05 9.57
C LYS A 27 -6.84 -5.61 9.88
N GLU A 28 -7.49 -5.39 11.02
CA GLU A 28 -7.87 -4.04 11.47
C GLU A 28 -6.64 -3.17 11.71
N LYS A 29 -5.63 -3.70 12.40
CA LYS A 29 -4.36 -2.98 12.65
C LYS A 29 -3.64 -2.60 11.36
N ILE A 30 -3.47 -3.52 10.42
CA ILE A 30 -2.72 -3.24 9.19
C ILE A 30 -3.47 -2.25 8.29
N ILE A 31 -4.80 -2.32 8.21
CA ILE A 31 -5.62 -1.34 7.48
C ILE A 31 -5.50 0.03 8.13
N PHE A 32 -5.55 0.10 9.46
CA PHE A 32 -5.36 1.35 10.20
C PHE A 32 -3.98 1.94 9.94
N SER A 33 -2.91 1.15 10.08
CA SER A 33 -1.54 1.59 9.81
C SER A 33 -1.34 2.10 8.37
N ALA A 34 -1.88 1.38 7.38
CA ALA A 34 -1.86 1.83 5.99
C ALA A 34 -2.61 3.15 5.80
N THR A 35 -3.74 3.33 6.49
CA THR A 35 -4.53 4.55 6.43
C THR A 35 -3.78 5.74 7.01
N GLU A 36 -3.21 5.61 8.21
CA GLU A 36 -2.44 6.68 8.87
C GLU A 36 -1.24 7.10 8.01
N LEU A 37 -0.51 6.13 7.45
CA LEU A 37 0.61 6.41 6.54
C LEU A 37 0.17 7.25 5.33
N LEU A 38 -1.00 6.96 4.77
CA LEU A 38 -1.53 7.72 3.65
C LEU A 38 -2.04 9.10 4.06
N LEU A 39 -2.58 9.26 5.27
CA LEU A 39 -3.05 10.54 5.79
C LEU A 39 -1.90 11.53 6.04
N ASP A 40 -0.70 11.05 6.36
CA ASP A 40 0.49 11.89 6.46
C ASP A 40 0.88 12.55 5.12
N ASN A 41 0.45 11.96 3.99
CA ASN A 41 0.89 12.34 2.65
C ASN A 41 -0.25 12.88 1.77
N PHE A 42 -1.51 12.54 2.07
CA PHE A 42 -2.67 12.85 1.26
C PHE A 42 -3.85 13.28 2.13
N LYS A 43 -4.69 14.17 1.60
CA LYS A 43 -5.95 14.53 2.25
C LYS A 43 -6.90 13.34 2.24
N MET A 44 -7.59 13.12 3.35
CA MET A 44 -8.61 12.08 3.51
C MET A 44 -9.63 12.05 2.35
N SER A 45 -10.06 13.20 1.84
CA SER A 45 -11.01 13.31 0.73
C SER A 45 -10.52 12.77 -0.61
N ARG A 46 -9.22 12.47 -0.74
CA ARG A 46 -8.61 11.89 -1.94
C ARG A 46 -8.28 10.41 -1.79
N LEU A 47 -8.46 9.85 -0.60
CA LEU A 47 -8.21 8.45 -0.33
C LEU A 47 -9.47 7.64 -0.62
N SER A 48 -9.32 6.63 -1.48
CA SER A 48 -10.36 5.64 -1.76
C SER A 48 -10.01 4.33 -1.07
N ASP A 49 -11.01 3.49 -0.83
CA ASP A 49 -10.82 2.15 -0.26
C ASP A 49 -9.81 1.33 -1.08
N ARG A 50 -9.84 1.51 -2.41
CA ARG A 50 -8.86 0.92 -3.34
C ARG A 50 -7.43 1.37 -3.06
N ALA A 51 -7.20 2.65 -2.78
CA ALA A 51 -5.86 3.16 -2.48
C ALA A 51 -5.32 2.58 -1.18
N ILE A 52 -6.17 2.48 -0.15
CA ILE A 52 -5.81 1.89 1.14
C ILE A 52 -5.53 0.39 0.97
N ALA A 53 -6.39 -0.34 0.26
CA ALA A 53 -6.21 -1.76 0.01
C ALA A 53 -4.87 -2.07 -0.69
N ILE A 54 -4.51 -1.29 -1.72
CA ILE A 54 -3.22 -1.47 -2.40
C ILE A 54 -2.05 -1.15 -1.47
N GLN A 55 -2.19 -0.13 -0.62
CA GLN A 55 -1.16 0.19 0.36
C GLN A 55 -0.98 -0.95 1.39
N VAL A 56 -2.08 -1.59 1.82
CA VAL A 56 -2.03 -2.75 2.73
C VAL A 56 -1.25 -3.90 2.10
N LEU A 57 -1.57 -4.29 0.86
CA LEU A 57 -0.87 -5.38 0.18
C LEU A 57 0.62 -5.06 0.01
N PHE A 58 0.95 -3.84 -0.38
CA PHE A 58 2.34 -3.39 -0.52
C PHE A 58 3.13 -3.47 0.81
N MET A 59 2.49 -3.14 1.94
CA MET A 59 3.12 -3.24 3.24
C MET A 59 3.36 -4.69 3.66
N LEU A 60 2.43 -5.59 3.36
CA LEU A 60 2.55 -7.01 3.67
C LEU A 60 3.65 -7.68 2.84
N GLU A 61 3.71 -7.38 1.53
CA GLU A 61 4.75 -7.89 0.63
C GLU A 61 6.16 -7.43 1.08
N GLY A 62 6.32 -6.14 1.39
CA GLY A 62 7.60 -5.61 1.86
C GLY A 62 8.07 -6.17 3.21
N ASP A 63 7.14 -6.57 4.08
CA ASP A 63 7.46 -7.22 5.35
C ASP A 63 7.85 -8.70 5.15
N ASP A 64 7.19 -9.42 4.24
CA ASP A 64 7.52 -10.83 3.91
C ASP A 64 8.90 -10.96 3.25
N GLU A 65 9.24 -10.04 2.34
CA GLU A 65 10.54 -10.04 1.65
C GLU A 65 11.70 -9.49 2.50
N GLU A 66 11.48 -9.21 3.79
CA GLU A 66 12.41 -8.56 4.73
C GLU A 66 12.97 -7.19 4.31
N PHE A 67 12.62 -6.69 3.13
CA PHE A 67 13.06 -5.40 2.60
C PHE A 67 12.64 -4.23 3.48
N SER A 68 11.50 -4.34 4.17
CA SER A 68 11.08 -3.38 5.18
C SER A 68 12.12 -3.16 6.29
N LYS A 69 12.88 -4.19 6.70
CA LYS A 69 13.92 -4.04 7.74
C LYS A 69 15.09 -3.19 7.25
N TYR A 70 15.58 -3.47 6.04
CA TYR A 70 16.66 -2.72 5.40
C TYR A 70 16.26 -1.27 5.12
N LYS A 71 15.02 -1.07 4.64
CA LYS A 71 14.47 0.26 4.35
C LYS A 71 14.29 1.12 5.61
N ARG A 72 13.82 0.53 6.72
CA ARG A 72 13.73 1.21 8.03
C ARG A 72 15.10 1.65 8.56
N GLN A 73 16.17 0.94 8.20
CA GLN A 73 17.54 1.29 8.57
C GLN A 73 18.19 2.29 7.59
N GLY A 74 17.45 2.78 6.58
CA GLY A 74 17.95 3.73 5.60
C GLY A 74 18.88 3.11 4.54
N VAL A 75 18.90 1.77 4.41
CA VAL A 75 19.68 1.09 3.38
C VAL A 75 19.04 1.36 2.01
N LYS A 76 19.73 2.14 1.18
CA LYS A 76 19.26 2.52 -0.16
C LYS A 76 19.61 1.48 -1.23
N SER A 77 20.61 0.65 -0.98
CA SER A 77 21.06 -0.40 -1.87
C SER A 77 21.83 -1.46 -1.08
N PHE A 78 21.66 -2.73 -1.43
CA PHE A 78 22.52 -3.81 -0.93
C PHE A 78 23.10 -4.60 -2.10
N SER A 79 24.34 -5.05 -1.95
CA SER A 79 25.07 -5.82 -2.96
C SER A 79 25.66 -7.07 -2.31
N THR A 80 25.30 -8.24 -2.82
CA THR A 80 25.92 -9.53 -2.47
C THR A 80 26.48 -10.16 -3.73
N LYS A 81 27.67 -10.78 -3.65
CA LYS A 81 28.46 -11.35 -4.76
C LYS A 81 27.66 -11.66 -6.04
N GLY A 82 27.57 -10.66 -6.93
CA GLY A 82 26.95 -10.78 -8.27
C GLY A 82 25.56 -10.16 -8.44
N VAL A 83 24.87 -9.75 -7.37
CA VAL A 83 23.52 -9.15 -7.41
C VAL A 83 23.53 -7.83 -6.64
N SER A 84 23.12 -6.75 -7.30
CA SER A 84 22.93 -5.43 -6.70
C SER A 84 21.43 -5.11 -6.70
N VAL A 85 20.86 -4.92 -5.52
CA VAL A 85 19.46 -4.51 -5.35
C VAL A 85 19.45 -3.07 -4.87
N SER A 86 18.80 -2.20 -5.65
CA SER A 86 18.59 -0.79 -5.31
C SER A 86 17.13 -0.61 -4.88
N PHE A 87 16.93 -0.03 -3.70
CA PHE A 87 15.59 0.26 -3.19
C PHE A 87 15.13 1.62 -3.74
N GLU A 88 14.56 1.62 -4.95
CA GLU A 88 13.86 2.78 -5.50
C GLU A 88 12.38 2.74 -5.11
N GLY A 89 11.99 3.54 -4.11
CA GLY A 89 10.58 3.71 -3.75
C GLY A 89 10.37 4.14 -2.30
N GLY A 90 9.34 4.95 -2.04
CA GLY A 90 8.96 5.38 -0.69
C GLY A 90 8.25 4.29 0.13
N MET A 91 7.79 4.64 1.32
CA MET A 91 6.92 3.76 2.14
C MET A 91 5.52 3.59 1.54
N ILE A 92 5.16 4.42 0.57
CA ILE A 92 3.88 4.41 -0.12
C ILE A 92 4.03 3.70 -1.46
N SER A 93 3.07 2.83 -1.77
CA SER A 93 2.99 2.13 -3.05
C SER A 93 2.96 3.14 -4.22
N PRO A 94 3.77 2.94 -5.28
CA PRO A 94 3.72 3.77 -6.50
C PRO A 94 2.33 3.84 -7.13
N GLU A 95 1.55 2.77 -7.02
CA GLU A 95 0.18 2.67 -7.56
C GLU A 95 -0.81 3.58 -6.82
N VAL A 96 -0.58 3.84 -5.51
CA VAL A 96 -1.39 4.78 -4.74
C VAL A 96 -1.25 6.19 -5.32
N PHE A 97 -0.05 6.60 -5.71
CA PHE A 97 0.15 7.90 -6.37
C PHE A 97 -0.64 7.99 -7.69
N LYS A 98 -0.69 6.91 -8.47
CA LYS A 98 -1.47 6.88 -9.72
C LYS A 98 -2.97 7.02 -9.45
N ILE A 99 -3.50 6.32 -8.45
CA ILE A 99 -4.92 6.38 -8.08
C ILE A 99 -5.30 7.77 -7.58
N VAL A 100 -4.53 8.30 -6.63
CA VAL A 100 -4.79 9.61 -6.02
C VAL A 100 -4.64 10.76 -7.03
N ARG A 101 -3.74 10.63 -8.02
CA ARG A 101 -3.58 11.62 -9.09
C ARG A 101 -4.61 11.48 -10.22
N SER A 102 -5.07 10.27 -10.53
CA SER A 102 -6.06 10.06 -11.62
C SER A 102 -7.47 10.52 -11.26
N SER A 103 -7.80 10.60 -9.96
CA SER A 103 -9.12 11.00 -9.46
C SER A 103 -9.51 12.46 -9.79
N THR A 104 -8.60 13.25 -10.35
CA THR A 104 -8.86 14.60 -10.87
C THR A 104 -9.12 14.66 -12.38
N SER A 105 -9.15 13.53 -13.10
CA SER A 105 -9.54 13.58 -14.52
C SER A 105 -11.05 13.78 -14.63
N PRO A 106 -11.53 14.89 -15.21
CA PRO A 106 -12.95 15.07 -15.46
C PRO A 106 -13.33 14.15 -16.62
N LEU A 107 -13.72 12.91 -16.31
CA LEU A 107 -14.45 12.05 -17.22
C LEU A 107 -15.84 12.65 -17.40
N GLY A 108 -15.93 13.68 -18.25
CA GLY A 108 -17.12 14.50 -18.42
C GLY A 108 -16.99 15.56 -19.51
N ARG A 109 -16.38 15.23 -20.64
CA ARG A 109 -16.58 15.97 -21.90
C ARG A 109 -16.26 15.07 -23.09
N LEU A 110 -17.17 14.14 -23.36
CA LEU A 110 -17.38 13.64 -24.71
C LEU A 110 -18.67 14.28 -25.19
N ILE A 111 -18.49 15.21 -26.14
CA ILE A 111 -19.41 15.68 -27.19
C ILE A 111 -20.89 15.84 -26.83
#